data_AF-A0A453LBW3-F1
#
_entry.id   AF-A0A453LBW3-F1
#
_cell.length_a   1.000
_cell.length_b   1.000
_cell.length_c   1.000
_cell.angle_alpha   90.00
_cell.angle_beta   90.00
_cell.angle_gamma   90.00
#
_symmetry.space_group_name_H-M   'P 1'
#
loop_
_entity.id
_entity.type
_entity.pdbx_description
1 polymer ?
#
loop_
_entity_poly.entity_id
_entity_poly.type
_entity_poly.pdbx_seq_one_letter_code
_entity_poly.pdbx_strand_id
1 'polypeptide(L)'
;APMATAEPGPASPSPLAPLRPACAVTFGRSTLLGRHLAAALAASRRWSAVAVLDPSPSAASPAAPLAHVTVDLSDPAAALGPALAGVAAVFHVDPTSAADAAADGSFLSLHRVAAEGTRRLLAACRASGVRRVVYTGS
;
A
#
# COMPACT_ATOMS: atom_id res chain seq x y z
N ALA A 1 -49.52 32.05 -34.64
CA ALA A 1 -48.80 31.04 -33.84
C ALA A 1 -47.34 31.45 -33.74
N PRO A 2 -46.80 31.81 -32.57
CA PRO A 2 -45.38 32.08 -32.39
C PRO A 2 -44.62 30.80 -32.03
N MET A 3 -43.47 30.61 -32.67
CA MET A 3 -42.55 29.47 -32.46
C MET A 3 -41.87 29.56 -31.09
N ALA A 4 -41.79 28.40 -30.43
CA ALA A 4 -41.23 28.20 -29.11
C ALA A 4 -39.71 28.48 -29.06
N THR A 5 -39.30 29.18 -28.01
CA THR A 5 -37.91 29.27 -27.52
C THR A 5 -37.47 27.90 -27.01
N ALA A 6 -36.39 27.36 -27.56
CA ALA A 6 -35.76 26.15 -27.07
C ALA A 6 -34.89 26.47 -25.84
N GLU A 7 -35.26 25.90 -24.69
CA GLU A 7 -34.45 25.89 -23.47
C GLU A 7 -33.16 25.07 -23.68
N PRO A 8 -31.99 25.54 -23.19
CA PRO A 8 -30.76 24.76 -23.21
C PRO A 8 -30.86 23.59 -22.22
N GLY A 9 -30.77 22.36 -22.75
CA GLY A 9 -30.77 21.14 -21.94
C GLY A 9 -29.61 21.09 -20.94
N PRO A 10 -29.76 20.33 -19.82
CA PRO A 10 -28.79 20.31 -18.74
C PRO A 10 -27.42 19.83 -19.24
N ALA A 11 -26.39 20.62 -18.91
CA ALA A 11 -25.00 20.31 -19.20
C ALA A 11 -24.67 18.87 -18.78
N SER A 12 -24.23 18.07 -19.75
CA SER A 12 -23.72 16.72 -19.48
C SER A 12 -22.49 16.83 -18.56
N PRO A 13 -22.37 15.97 -17.53
CA PRO A 13 -21.21 16.00 -16.64
C PRO A 13 -19.93 15.72 -17.42
N SER A 14 -18.92 16.57 -17.22
CA SER A 14 -17.57 16.44 -17.80
C SER A 14 -16.98 15.04 -17.66
N PRO A 15 -16.17 14.57 -18.63
CA PRO A 15 -15.57 13.24 -18.59
C PRO A 15 -14.61 13.15 -17.39
N LEU A 16 -14.95 12.24 -16.48
CA LEU A 16 -14.16 11.63 -15.40
C LEU A 16 -12.81 12.33 -15.13
N ALA A 17 -12.74 13.12 -14.06
CA ALA A 17 -11.46 13.50 -13.46
C ALA A 17 -10.57 12.24 -13.32
N PRO A 18 -9.27 12.32 -13.63
CA PRO A 18 -8.40 11.16 -13.64
C PRO A 18 -8.50 10.43 -12.30
N LEU A 19 -8.92 9.15 -12.34
CA LEU A 19 -9.01 8.33 -11.14
C LEU A 19 -7.64 8.30 -10.47
N ARG A 20 -7.59 8.72 -9.22
CA ARG A 20 -6.35 8.68 -8.43
C ARG A 20 -5.90 7.22 -8.30
N PRO A 21 -4.60 6.92 -8.44
CA PRO A 21 -4.10 5.56 -8.26
C PRO A 21 -4.23 5.11 -6.80
N ALA A 22 -4.27 3.80 -6.56
CA ALA A 22 -4.12 3.23 -5.22
C ALA A 22 -2.63 3.00 -4.90
N CYS A 23 -2.27 3.04 -3.62
CA CYS A 23 -0.95 2.60 -3.14
C CYS A 23 -1.06 1.59 -2.00
N ALA A 24 0.05 0.90 -1.78
CA ALA A 24 0.25 -0.01 -0.67
C ALA A 24 1.50 0.37 0.12
N VAL A 25 1.46 0.13 1.42
CA VAL A 25 2.59 0.34 2.34
C VAL A 25 2.84 -0.99 3.04
N THR A 26 4.09 -1.45 3.04
CA THR A 26 4.50 -2.64 3.79
C THR A 26 5.50 -2.24 4.86
N PHE A 27 5.32 -2.71 6.08
CA PHE A 27 6.30 -2.58 7.16
C PHE A 27 6.20 -3.78 8.11
N GLY A 28 7.31 -4.15 8.72
CA GLY A 28 7.32 -5.20 9.74
C GLY A 28 6.83 -4.66 11.08
N ARG A 29 5.91 -5.38 11.73
CA ARG A 29 5.51 -5.19 13.13
C ARG A 29 5.29 -3.73 13.53
N SER A 30 4.45 -3.01 12.78
CA SER A 30 4.00 -1.65 13.13
C SER A 30 5.11 -0.62 13.47
N THR A 31 6.12 -0.50 12.60
CA THR A 31 7.18 0.52 12.79
C THR A 31 6.61 1.95 12.85
N LEU A 32 7.27 2.82 13.64
CA LEU A 32 6.94 4.26 13.74
C LEU A 32 6.90 4.93 12.38
N LEU A 33 7.86 4.61 11.51
CA LEU A 33 7.93 5.17 10.17
C LEU A 33 6.76 4.67 9.30
N GLY A 34 6.49 3.36 9.30
CA GLY A 34 5.42 2.76 8.52
C GLY A 34 4.05 3.36 8.80
N ARG A 35 3.69 3.51 10.08
CA ARG A 35 2.39 4.10 10.48
C ARG A 35 2.25 5.56 10.08
N HIS A 36 3.30 6.37 10.27
CA HIS A 36 3.27 7.78 9.90
C HIS A 36 3.27 7.96 8.38
N LEU A 37 3.98 7.09 7.65
CA LEU A 37 3.97 7.08 6.20
C LEU A 37 2.58 6.73 5.66
N ALA A 38 1.94 5.68 6.18
CA ALA A 38 0.58 5.32 5.77
C ALA A 38 -0.43 6.44 6.05
N ALA A 39 -0.34 7.09 7.23
CA ALA A 39 -1.17 8.23 7.58
C ALA A 39 -0.92 9.44 6.66
N ALA A 40 0.35 9.77 6.38
CA ALA A 40 0.72 10.87 5.48
C ALA A 40 0.26 10.61 4.04
N LEU A 41 0.37 9.38 3.56
CA LEU A 41 -0.11 8.98 2.23
C LEU A 41 -1.62 9.13 2.13
N ALA A 42 -2.38 8.70 3.14
CA ALA A 42 -3.83 8.88 3.18
C ALA A 42 -4.23 10.36 3.24
N ALA A 43 -3.54 11.16 4.06
CA ALA A 43 -3.78 12.60 4.18
C ALA A 43 -3.39 13.39 2.91
N SER A 44 -2.47 12.88 2.08
CA SER A 44 -1.99 13.59 0.88
C SER A 44 -3.05 13.83 -0.18
N ARG A 45 -4.18 13.09 -0.16
CA ARG A 45 -5.24 13.10 -1.19
C ARG A 45 -4.74 12.80 -2.61
N ARG A 46 -3.50 12.31 -2.78
CA ARG A 46 -2.91 11.90 -4.07
C ARG A 46 -3.34 10.50 -4.50
N TRP A 47 -3.74 9.68 -3.53
CA TRP A 47 -4.13 8.29 -3.72
C TRP A 47 -5.65 8.14 -3.57
N SER A 48 -6.26 7.21 -4.29
CA SER A 48 -7.66 6.82 -4.10
C SER A 48 -7.85 5.92 -2.90
N ALA A 49 -6.87 5.05 -2.65
CA ALA A 49 -6.82 4.14 -1.51
C ALA A 49 -5.38 3.92 -1.06
N VAL A 50 -5.21 3.65 0.23
CA VAL A 50 -3.93 3.27 0.85
C VAL A 50 -4.16 1.97 1.62
N ALA A 51 -3.50 0.90 1.18
CA ALA A 51 -3.51 -0.39 1.86
C ALA A 51 -2.24 -0.55 2.73
N VAL A 52 -2.39 -1.12 3.91
CA VAL A 52 -1.30 -1.46 4.82
C VAL A 52 -1.15 -2.98 4.83
N LEU A 53 0.03 -3.47 4.45
CA LEU A 53 0.40 -4.88 4.54
C LEU A 53 1.34 -5.07 5.72
N ASP A 54 0.85 -5.74 6.77
CA ASP A 54 1.58 -5.96 8.02
C ASP A 54 1.31 -7.41 8.50
N PRO A 55 2.30 -8.17 8.98
CA PRO A 55 2.08 -9.47 9.61
C PRO A 55 1.17 -9.39 10.85
N SER A 56 1.08 -8.24 11.51
CA SER A 56 0.26 -8.04 12.70
C SER A 56 -0.53 -6.74 12.58
N PRO A 57 -1.70 -6.75 11.89
CA PRO A 57 -2.47 -5.54 11.69
C PRO A 57 -2.91 -4.97 13.05
N SER A 58 -2.42 -3.76 13.36
CA SER A 58 -2.92 -3.00 14.51
C SER A 58 -4.39 -2.61 14.27
N ALA A 59 -5.19 -2.57 15.34
CA ALA A 59 -6.56 -2.06 15.30
C ALA A 59 -6.60 -0.71 14.56
N ALA A 60 -7.56 -0.57 13.64
CA ALA A 60 -7.67 0.57 12.75
C ALA A 60 -7.57 1.88 13.53
N SER A 61 -6.58 2.71 13.20
CA SER A 61 -6.52 4.06 13.74
C SER A 61 -7.74 4.84 13.24
N PRO A 62 -8.53 5.49 14.12
CA PRO A 62 -9.75 6.21 13.72
C PRO A 62 -9.48 7.42 12.82
N ALA A 63 -8.21 7.80 12.63
CA ALA A 63 -7.81 8.99 11.87
C ALA A 63 -7.91 8.83 10.34
N ALA A 64 -7.93 7.60 9.80
CA ALA A 64 -8.12 7.37 8.37
C ALA A 64 -8.59 5.93 8.08
N PRO A 65 -9.54 5.70 7.16
CA PRO A 65 -9.93 4.37 6.73
C PRO A 65 -8.82 3.75 5.87
N LEU A 66 -7.79 3.22 6.52
CA LEU A 66 -6.74 2.43 5.90
C LEU A 66 -7.20 0.98 5.82
N ALA A 67 -7.16 0.39 4.63
CA ALA A 67 -7.40 -1.04 4.47
C ALA A 67 -6.17 -1.78 5.01
N HIS A 68 -6.35 -2.63 6.02
CA HIS A 68 -5.28 -3.46 6.55
C HIS A 68 -5.39 -4.88 5.98
N VAL A 69 -4.30 -5.40 5.47
CA VAL A 69 -4.19 -6.75 4.92
C VAL A 69 -3.09 -7.48 5.67
N THR A 70 -3.43 -8.61 6.29
CA THR A 70 -2.44 -9.43 6.99
C THR A 70 -1.54 -10.08 5.96
N VAL A 71 -0.27 -9.71 5.94
CA VAL A 71 0.76 -10.31 5.07
C VAL A 71 2.05 -10.41 5.85
N ASP A 72 2.54 -11.64 6.01
CA ASP A 72 3.86 -11.90 6.55
C ASP A 72 4.86 -12.12 5.42
N LEU A 73 5.82 -11.20 5.26
CA LEU A 73 6.87 -11.33 4.26
C LEU A 73 7.91 -12.40 4.61
N SER A 74 7.92 -12.94 5.83
CA SER A 74 8.75 -14.08 6.20
C SER A 74 8.19 -15.41 5.64
N ASP A 75 6.86 -15.48 5.45
CA ASP A 75 6.16 -16.65 4.93
C ASP A 75 6.27 -16.74 3.38
N PRO A 76 6.92 -17.79 2.83
CA PRO A 76 6.94 -18.02 1.39
C PRO A 76 5.57 -18.23 0.75
N ALA A 77 4.57 -18.67 1.51
CA ALA A 77 3.22 -18.93 1.01
C ALA A 77 2.32 -17.69 1.03
N ALA A 78 2.81 -16.55 1.53
CA ALA A 78 2.02 -15.32 1.63
C ALA A 78 1.48 -14.87 0.25
N ALA A 79 0.16 -14.81 0.12
CA ALA A 79 -0.52 -14.42 -1.10
C ALA A 79 -0.49 -12.89 -1.29
N LEU A 80 0.57 -12.39 -1.95
CA LEU A 80 0.75 -10.96 -2.23
C LEU A 80 -0.12 -10.44 -3.38
N GLY A 81 -0.49 -11.30 -4.32
CA GLY A 81 -1.21 -10.93 -5.55
C GLY A 81 -2.52 -10.18 -5.28
N PRO A 82 -3.46 -10.72 -4.47
CA PRO A 82 -4.71 -10.05 -4.14
C PRO A 82 -4.51 -8.68 -3.46
N ALA A 83 -3.49 -8.55 -2.62
CA ALA A 83 -3.19 -7.31 -1.90
C ALA A 83 -2.58 -6.21 -2.79
N LEU A 84 -1.98 -6.61 -3.93
CA LEU A 84 -1.36 -5.71 -4.90
C LEU A 84 -2.24 -5.44 -6.13
N ALA A 85 -3.43 -6.05 -6.21
CA ALA A 85 -4.34 -5.86 -7.33
C ALA A 85 -4.78 -4.39 -7.45
N GLY A 86 -4.51 -3.76 -8.60
CA GLY A 86 -4.85 -2.36 -8.85
C GLY A 86 -3.96 -1.32 -8.13
N VAL A 87 -2.93 -1.77 -7.41
CA VAL A 87 -1.96 -0.90 -6.74
C VAL A 87 -0.97 -0.34 -7.76
N ALA A 88 -0.86 0.98 -7.84
CA ALA A 88 0.08 1.62 -8.76
C ALA A 88 1.47 1.82 -8.16
N ALA A 89 1.58 1.92 -6.84
CA ALA A 89 2.83 2.11 -6.13
C ALA A 89 2.87 1.39 -4.78
N VAL A 90 4.05 0.87 -4.43
CA VAL A 90 4.32 0.20 -3.15
C VAL A 90 5.41 0.96 -2.41
N PHE A 91 5.19 1.23 -1.13
CA PHE A 91 6.16 1.80 -0.20
C PHE A 91 6.57 0.71 0.78
N HIS A 92 7.77 0.15 0.58
CA HIS A 92 8.33 -0.88 1.42
C HIS A 92 9.31 -0.27 2.43
N VAL A 93 8.90 -0.27 3.69
CA VAL A 93 9.77 0.05 4.81
C VAL A 93 10.35 -1.25 5.34
N ASP A 94 11.67 -1.26 5.52
CA ASP A 94 12.41 -2.40 6.05
C ASP A 94 11.68 -2.97 7.28
N PRO A 95 11.32 -4.26 7.23
CA PRO A 95 10.56 -4.89 8.29
C PRO A 95 11.41 -5.28 9.50
N THR A 96 12.74 -5.17 9.42
CA THR A 96 13.62 -5.53 10.53
C THR A 96 13.55 -4.47 11.64
N SER A 97 13.22 -4.90 12.84
CA SER A 97 13.36 -4.08 14.05
C SER A 97 14.57 -4.54 14.87
N ALA A 98 15.11 -3.64 15.70
CA ALA A 98 16.12 -4.01 16.69
C ALA A 98 15.64 -5.14 17.62
N ALA A 99 14.33 -5.30 17.81
CA ALA A 99 13.75 -6.40 18.58
C ALA A 99 13.76 -7.75 17.81
N ASP A 100 13.66 -7.74 16.47
CA ASP A 100 13.89 -8.95 15.64
C ASP A 100 15.35 -9.40 15.73
N ALA A 101 16.30 -8.45 15.74
CA ALA A 101 17.71 -8.75 15.91
C ALA A 101 18.05 -9.32 17.31
N ALA A 102 17.19 -9.09 18.31
CA ALA A 102 17.44 -9.46 19.71
C ALA A 102 16.72 -10.75 20.17
N ALA A 103 15.66 -11.19 19.49
CA ALA A 103 14.83 -12.32 19.94
C ALA A 103 15.42 -13.70 19.56
N ASP A 104 15.95 -13.83 18.35
CA ASP A 104 16.62 -15.02 17.84
C ASP A 104 17.92 -14.67 17.08
N GLY A 105 18.06 -13.43 16.61
CA GLY A 105 19.32 -12.78 16.18
C GLY A 105 20.11 -13.48 15.08
N SER A 106 19.62 -14.62 14.60
CA SER A 106 20.32 -15.38 13.57
C SER A 106 20.23 -14.59 12.28
N PHE A 107 21.40 -14.38 11.67
CA PHE A 107 21.52 -13.82 10.33
C PHE A 107 20.50 -14.41 9.35
N LEU A 108 20.17 -15.70 9.49
CA LEU A 108 19.20 -16.40 8.65
C LEU A 108 17.76 -15.87 8.80
N SER A 109 17.32 -15.54 10.01
CA SER A 109 15.97 -14.99 10.27
C SER A 109 15.84 -13.60 9.66
N LEU A 110 16.82 -12.73 9.92
CA LEU A 110 16.90 -11.38 9.36
C LEU A 110 17.03 -11.41 7.82
N HIS A 111 17.86 -12.30 7.28
CA HIS A 111 18.03 -12.47 5.84
C HIS A 111 16.74 -12.96 5.18
N ARG A 112 16.01 -13.89 5.82
CA ARG A 112 14.75 -14.41 5.29
C ARG A 112 13.69 -13.33 5.17
N VAL A 113 13.57 -12.46 6.17
CA VAL A 113 12.57 -11.38 6.15
C VAL A 113 13.00 -10.19 5.27
N ALA A 114 14.24 -9.72 5.42
CA ALA A 114 14.72 -8.51 4.76
C ALA A 114 15.16 -8.74 3.31
N ALA A 115 15.84 -9.85 3.01
CA ALA A 115 16.32 -10.11 1.66
C ALA A 115 15.29 -10.92 0.87
N GLU A 116 14.93 -12.12 1.36
CA GLU A 116 14.05 -13.00 0.61
C GLU A 116 12.59 -12.50 0.62
N GLY A 117 12.11 -11.96 1.74
CA GLY A 117 10.81 -11.30 1.82
C GLY A 117 10.67 -10.12 0.85
N THR A 118 11.67 -9.23 0.81
CA THR A 118 11.67 -8.10 -0.13
C THR A 118 11.80 -8.56 -1.58
N ARG A 119 12.60 -9.61 -1.87
CA ARG A 119 12.67 -10.21 -3.20
C ARG A 119 11.31 -10.73 -3.67
N ARG A 120 10.59 -11.45 -2.81
CA ARG A 120 9.22 -11.94 -3.10
C ARG A 120 8.25 -10.78 -3.32
N LEU A 121 8.32 -9.74 -2.50
CA LEU A 121 7.52 -8.53 -2.68
C LEU A 121 7.77 -7.88 -4.04
N LEU A 122 9.03 -7.69 -4.43
CA LEU A 122 9.37 -7.10 -5.73
C LEU A 122 8.88 -7.96 -6.89
N ALA A 123 8.99 -9.29 -6.80
CA ALA A 123 8.47 -10.20 -7.81
C ALA A 123 6.94 -10.07 -7.94
N ALA A 124 6.21 -10.03 -6.81
CA ALA A 124 4.77 -9.84 -6.80
C ALA A 124 4.37 -8.46 -7.35
N CYS A 125 5.09 -7.40 -6.99
CA CYS A 125 4.87 -6.05 -7.53
C CYS A 125 4.97 -6.05 -9.06
N ARG A 126 6.00 -6.70 -9.61
CA ARG A 126 6.19 -6.81 -11.07
C ARG A 126 5.06 -7.59 -11.72
N ALA A 127 4.66 -8.73 -11.13
CA ALA A 127 3.57 -9.56 -11.64
C ALA A 127 2.21 -8.85 -11.61
N SER A 128 1.96 -8.02 -10.59
CA SER A 128 0.72 -7.26 -10.42
C SER A 128 0.67 -5.93 -11.18
N GLY A 129 1.74 -5.58 -11.92
CA GLY A 129 1.79 -4.33 -12.70
C GLY A 129 2.03 -3.07 -11.88
N VAL A 130 2.56 -3.19 -10.65
CA VAL A 130 2.96 -2.05 -9.84
C VAL A 130 4.04 -1.25 -10.59
N ARG A 131 3.80 0.04 -10.78
CA ARG A 131 4.66 0.90 -11.61
C ARG A 131 5.85 1.50 -10.84
N ARG A 132 5.75 1.55 -9.51
CA ARG A 132 6.78 2.15 -8.66
C ARG A 132 6.88 1.42 -7.33
N VAL A 133 8.09 1.09 -6.94
CA VAL A 133 8.40 0.63 -5.59
C VAL A 133 9.37 1.62 -4.96
N VAL A 134 9.05 2.11 -3.77
CA VAL A 134 9.94 2.92 -2.93
C VAL A 134 10.38 2.03 -1.78
N TYR A 135 11.68 1.78 -1.69
CA TYR A 135 12.29 0.99 -0.63
C TYR A 135 13.00 1.92 0.35
N THR A 136 12.82 1.70 1.65
CA THR A 136 13.56 2.41 2.71
C THR A 136 14.15 1.38 3.68
N GLY A 137 15.48 1.28 3.74
CA GLY A 137 16.24 0.39 4.62
C GLY A 137 17.70 0.86 4.72
N SER A 138 18.52 0.16 5.52
CA SER A 138 19.92 0.52 5.80
C SER A 138 20.90 -0.57 5.44
#